data_AF-A0A0F8JQ62-F1
#
_entry.id   AF-A0A0F8JQ62-F1
#
_cell.length_a   1.000
_cell.length_b   1.000
_cell.length_c   1.000
_cell.angle_alpha   90.00
_cell.angle_beta   90.00
_cell.angle_gamma   90.00
#
_symmetry.space_group_name_H-M   'P 1'
#
loop_
_entity.id
_entity.type
_entity.pdbx_description
1 polymer ?
#
loop_
_entity_poly.entity_id
_entity_poly.type
_entity_poly.pdbx_seq_one_letter_code
_entity_poly.pdbx_strand_id
1 'polypeptide(L)'
;MIFLDIEDNTGATFTLDELFNFYRSTFVPAYADLVGYIGDKPAQTLIELENTLAHISQYYDPNLPTGDKEQNLNKAYSHLTRATLDCYKSLWTEMNKDIKKINDDVYARALILNVPEEKFIREYQEFKSKAQIARSMELTNIGIHPLGSLHLYKETIEIGKNLVKYIDADNKQKYNTFRHLDKMREYFIGFVIGVASGLLANYIWNL
;
A
#
# COMPACT_ATOMS: atom_id res chain seq x y z
N MET A 1 9.43 -19.44 -11.06
CA MET A 1 9.74 -19.56 -9.62
C MET A 1 11.25 -19.61 -9.51
N ILE A 2 11.90 -18.47 -9.25
CA ILE A 2 13.35 -18.40 -9.06
C ILE A 2 13.53 -18.22 -7.56
N PHE A 3 13.97 -19.28 -6.88
CA PHE A 3 14.50 -19.17 -5.53
C PHE A 3 15.86 -18.49 -5.65
N LEU A 4 15.91 -17.20 -5.34
CA LEU A 4 17.18 -16.54 -5.07
C LEU A 4 17.54 -16.91 -3.63
N ASP A 5 18.42 -17.89 -3.48
CA ASP A 5 19.19 -18.10 -2.26
C ASP A 5 20.06 -16.85 -2.06
N ILE A 6 19.53 -15.90 -1.29
CA ILE A 6 20.30 -14.79 -0.76
C ILE A 6 21.06 -15.36 0.43
N GLU A 7 22.35 -15.66 0.24
CA GLU A 7 23.27 -15.84 1.36
C GLU A 7 23.33 -14.52 2.13
N ASP A 8 22.58 -14.45 3.23
CA ASP A 8 22.49 -13.29 4.11
C ASP A 8 23.80 -13.22 4.94
N ASN A 9 24.84 -12.63 4.34
CA ASN A 9 26.16 -12.47 4.94
C ASN A 9 26.19 -11.25 5.87
N THR A 10 25.33 -11.26 6.89
CA THR A 10 25.48 -10.39 8.05
C THR A 10 25.86 -11.28 9.22
N GLY A 11 27.08 -11.14 9.75
CA GLY A 11 27.53 -11.85 10.95
C GLY A 11 26.77 -11.45 12.23
N ALA A 12 25.54 -10.96 12.12
CA ALA A 12 24.65 -10.63 13.21
C ALA A 12 23.82 -11.88 13.54
N THR A 13 24.04 -12.43 14.73
CA THR A 13 23.19 -13.48 15.29
C THR A 13 22.00 -12.82 15.99
N PHE A 14 20.80 -12.98 15.44
CA PHE A 14 19.58 -12.52 16.10
C PHE A 14 19.19 -13.51 17.21
N THR A 15 18.56 -13.00 18.25
CA THR A 15 17.96 -13.78 19.32
C THR A 15 16.46 -13.96 19.11
N LEU A 16 15.88 -14.97 19.76
CA LEU A 16 14.41 -15.15 19.76
C LEU A 16 13.69 -13.94 20.36
N ASP A 17 14.27 -13.32 21.39
CA ASP A 17 13.71 -12.14 22.03
C ASP A 17 13.66 -10.94 21.06
N GLU A 18 14.71 -10.74 20.27
CA GLU A 18 14.72 -9.70 19.22
C GLU A 18 13.68 -9.98 18.14
N LEU A 19 13.53 -11.23 17.70
CA LEU A 19 12.51 -11.62 16.73
C LEU A 19 11.10 -11.34 17.27
N PHE A 20 10.79 -11.79 18.49
CA PHE A 20 9.47 -11.60 19.08
C PHE A 20 9.19 -10.15 19.49
N ASN A 21 10.22 -9.40 19.85
CA ASN A 21 10.10 -7.96 20.08
C ASN A 21 9.80 -7.24 18.77
N PHE A 22 10.50 -7.56 17.68
CA PHE A 22 10.24 -6.99 16.35
C PHE A 22 8.82 -7.35 15.87
N TYR A 23 8.40 -8.60 16.05
CA TYR A 23 7.04 -9.06 15.76
C TYR A 23 5.99 -8.18 16.45
N ARG A 24 6.09 -8.02 17.77
CA ARG A 24 5.10 -7.30 18.58
C ARG A 24 5.13 -5.80 18.38
N SER A 25 6.32 -5.20 18.37
CA SER A 25 6.49 -3.74 18.35
C SER A 25 6.40 -3.12 16.96
N THR A 26 6.66 -3.90 15.91
CA THR A 26 6.82 -3.36 14.55
C THR A 26 5.93 -4.06 13.54
N PHE A 27 5.97 -5.39 13.44
CA PHE A 27 5.17 -6.12 12.44
C PHE A 27 3.67 -6.01 12.74
N VAL A 28 3.24 -6.31 13.97
CA VAL A 28 1.81 -6.31 14.35
C VAL A 28 1.14 -4.95 14.08
N PRO A 29 1.72 -3.80 14.47
CA PRO A 29 1.17 -2.49 14.12
C PRO A 29 1.09 -2.25 12.60
N ALA A 30 2.16 -2.61 11.85
CA ALA A 30 2.17 -2.44 10.39
C ALA A 30 1.08 -3.27 9.70
N TYR A 31 0.92 -4.52 10.14
CA TYR A 31 -0.10 -5.42 9.63
C TYR A 31 -1.52 -4.94 9.97
N ALA A 32 -1.74 -4.51 11.22
CA ALA A 32 -3.01 -3.99 11.67
C ALA A 32 -3.43 -2.73 10.90
N ASP A 33 -2.50 -1.80 10.67
CA ASP A 33 -2.74 -0.60 9.86
C ASP A 33 -3.13 -0.97 8.42
N LEU A 34 -2.42 -1.93 7.80
CA LEU A 34 -2.74 -2.38 6.45
C LEU A 34 -4.13 -3.02 6.37
N VAL A 35 -4.38 -4.05 7.19
CA VAL A 35 -5.66 -4.78 7.19
C VAL A 35 -6.81 -3.85 7.54
N GLY A 36 -6.61 -2.95 8.51
CA GLY A 36 -7.61 -1.94 8.88
C GLY A 36 -7.94 -0.98 7.75
N TYR A 37 -6.95 -0.63 6.92
CA TYR A 37 -7.16 0.26 5.78
C TYR A 37 -7.82 -0.47 4.58
N ILE A 38 -7.35 -1.66 4.22
CA ILE A 38 -7.81 -2.37 3.01
C ILE A 38 -9.03 -3.27 3.25
N GLY A 39 -9.32 -3.61 4.52
CA GLY A 39 -10.43 -4.48 4.90
C GLY A 39 -10.25 -5.96 4.52
N ASP A 40 -9.03 -6.38 4.21
CA ASP A 40 -8.68 -7.73 3.74
C ASP A 40 -7.30 -8.17 4.26
N LYS A 41 -7.00 -9.46 4.19
CA LYS A 41 -5.71 -10.05 4.58
C LYS A 41 -4.85 -10.29 3.33
N PRO A 42 -3.75 -9.54 3.14
CA PRO A 42 -2.89 -9.73 1.97
C PRO A 42 -2.23 -11.11 1.97
N ALA A 43 -2.48 -11.90 0.93
CA ALA A 43 -1.94 -13.27 0.80
C ALA A 43 -0.40 -13.31 0.91
N GLN A 44 0.30 -12.36 0.28
CA GLN A 44 1.76 -12.31 0.34
C GLN A 44 2.29 -12.16 1.78
N THR A 45 1.64 -11.33 2.61
CA THR A 45 2.04 -11.17 4.02
C THR A 45 1.82 -12.46 4.81
N LEU A 46 0.73 -13.20 4.53
CA LEU A 46 0.47 -14.49 5.17
C LEU A 46 1.51 -15.54 4.78
N ILE A 47 1.91 -15.58 3.51
CA ILE A 47 2.97 -16.48 3.02
C ILE A 47 4.29 -16.20 3.72
N GLU A 48 4.68 -14.92 3.85
CA GLU A 48 5.92 -14.58 4.57
C GLU A 48 5.86 -14.91 6.06
N LEU A 49 4.69 -14.76 6.70
CA LEU A 49 4.49 -15.23 8.08
C LEU A 49 4.61 -16.75 8.21
N GLU A 50 4.05 -17.51 7.27
CA GLU A 50 4.20 -18.97 7.23
C GLU A 50 5.68 -19.36 7.10
N ASN A 51 6.43 -18.68 6.23
CA ASN A 51 7.87 -18.88 6.10
C ASN A 51 8.62 -18.56 7.40
N THR A 52 8.28 -17.45 8.08
CA THR A 52 8.83 -17.14 9.41
C THR A 52 8.57 -18.27 10.41
N LEU A 53 7.34 -18.78 10.47
CA LEU A 53 6.98 -19.87 11.39
C LEU A 53 7.66 -21.19 11.03
N ALA A 54 7.79 -21.51 9.75
CA ALA A 54 8.50 -22.70 9.29
C ALA A 54 9.96 -22.70 9.76
N HIS A 55 10.65 -21.57 9.64
CA HIS A 55 12.02 -21.42 10.12
C HIS A 55 12.12 -21.44 11.66
N ILE A 56 11.17 -20.86 12.39
CA ILE A 56 11.10 -20.99 13.85
C ILE A 56 10.90 -22.46 14.23
N SER A 57 10.06 -23.21 13.51
CA SER A 57 9.88 -24.64 13.76
C SER A 57 11.19 -25.41 13.58
N GLN A 58 11.97 -25.11 12.54
CA GLN A 58 13.28 -25.73 12.32
C GLN A 58 14.30 -25.34 13.40
N TYR A 59 14.28 -24.10 13.89
CA TYR A 59 15.14 -23.69 15.01
C TYR A 59 14.99 -24.61 16.25
N TYR A 60 13.78 -25.11 16.51
CA TYR A 60 13.49 -26.03 17.62
C TYR A 60 13.72 -27.52 17.32
N ASP A 61 14.13 -27.90 16.11
CA ASP A 61 14.43 -29.31 15.79
C ASP A 61 15.63 -29.81 16.63
N PRO A 62 15.47 -30.83 17.48
CA PRO A 62 16.57 -31.36 18.28
C PRO A 62 17.68 -32.00 17.44
N ASN A 63 17.42 -32.37 16.19
CA ASN A 63 18.37 -33.05 15.30
C ASN A 63 19.23 -32.08 14.49
N LEU A 64 18.91 -30.78 14.48
CA LEU A 64 19.69 -29.79 13.75
C LEU A 64 20.93 -29.33 14.55
N PRO A 65 22.10 -29.24 13.90
CA PRO A 65 23.29 -28.59 14.46
C PRO A 65 23.01 -27.15 14.91
N THR A 66 23.71 -26.67 15.95
CA THR A 66 23.52 -25.31 16.49
C THR A 66 23.69 -24.21 15.42
N GLY A 67 24.67 -24.35 14.52
CA GLY A 67 24.86 -23.38 13.43
C GLY A 67 23.66 -23.29 12.48
N ASP A 68 23.02 -24.43 12.18
CA ASP A 68 21.85 -24.48 11.32
C ASP A 68 20.60 -23.89 12.02
N LYS A 69 20.55 -23.99 13.36
CA LYS A 69 19.51 -23.31 14.16
C LYS A 69 19.65 -21.80 14.05
N GLU A 70 20.84 -21.26 14.27
CA GLU A 70 21.11 -19.82 14.14
C GLU A 70 20.75 -19.30 12.74
N GLN A 71 21.09 -20.06 11.68
CA GLN A 71 20.68 -19.72 10.31
C GLN A 71 19.16 -19.69 10.14
N ASN A 72 18.43 -20.65 10.70
CA ASN A 72 16.97 -20.63 10.66
C ASN A 72 16.39 -19.42 11.40
N LEU A 73 16.96 -19.04 12.54
CA LEU A 73 16.52 -17.84 13.26
C LEU A 73 16.75 -16.56 12.44
N ASN A 74 17.90 -16.44 11.78
CA ASN A 74 18.19 -15.33 10.87
C ASN A 74 17.22 -15.29 9.68
N LYS A 75 16.93 -16.44 9.07
CA LYS A 75 15.92 -16.55 7.99
C LYS A 75 14.53 -16.15 8.48
N ALA A 76 14.11 -16.60 9.66
CA ALA A 76 12.83 -16.22 10.25
C ALA A 76 12.72 -14.70 10.43
N TYR A 77 13.78 -14.05 10.92
CA TYR A 77 13.86 -12.60 11.07
C TYR A 77 13.81 -11.86 9.72
N SER A 78 14.51 -12.38 8.71
CA SER A 78 14.52 -11.84 7.35
C SER A 78 13.13 -11.89 6.70
N HIS A 79 12.42 -13.01 6.81
CA HIS A 79 11.03 -13.15 6.36
C HIS A 79 10.08 -12.20 7.08
N LEU A 80 10.20 -12.07 8.40
CA LEU A 80 9.36 -11.17 9.18
C LEU A 80 9.61 -9.69 8.83
N THR A 81 10.87 -9.35 8.56
CA THR A 81 11.26 -8.02 8.09
C THR A 81 10.67 -7.73 6.71
N ARG A 82 10.74 -8.69 5.78
CA ARG A 82 10.12 -8.56 4.46
C ARG A 82 8.61 -8.38 4.56
N ALA A 83 7.93 -9.22 5.34
CA ALA A 83 6.50 -9.11 5.60
C ALA A 83 6.12 -7.72 6.12
N THR A 84 6.92 -7.18 7.05
CA THR A 84 6.73 -5.82 7.61
C THR A 84 6.85 -4.74 6.54
N LEU A 85 7.91 -4.76 5.72
CA LEU A 85 8.11 -3.77 4.65
C LEU A 85 7.01 -3.86 3.59
N ASP A 86 6.59 -5.07 3.25
CA ASP A 86 5.49 -5.30 2.32
C ASP A 86 4.18 -4.71 2.87
N CYS A 87 3.93 -4.79 4.18
CA CYS A 87 2.78 -4.12 4.79
C CYS A 87 2.78 -2.61 4.53
N TYR A 88 3.90 -1.94 4.77
CA TYR A 88 4.01 -0.49 4.53
C TYR A 88 3.90 -0.13 3.05
N LYS A 89 4.53 -0.89 2.15
CA LYS A 89 4.47 -0.64 0.70
C LYS A 89 3.05 -0.82 0.15
N SER A 90 2.35 -1.87 0.58
CA SER A 90 0.95 -2.09 0.22
C SER A 90 0.05 -0.97 0.76
N LEU A 91 0.22 -0.59 2.02
CA LEU A 91 -0.57 0.49 2.63
C LEU A 91 -0.36 1.81 1.90
N TRP A 92 0.89 2.15 1.58
CA TRP A 92 1.22 3.32 0.78
C TRP A 92 0.55 3.28 -0.59
N THR A 93 0.59 2.13 -1.26
CA THR A 93 0.02 1.96 -2.61
C THR A 93 -1.48 2.21 -2.59
N GLU A 94 -2.21 1.65 -1.62
CA GLU A 94 -3.66 1.82 -1.50
C GLU A 94 -4.03 3.26 -1.09
N MET A 95 -3.34 3.84 -0.11
CA MET A 95 -3.51 5.26 0.24
C MET A 95 -3.27 6.17 -0.96
N ASN A 96 -2.18 5.94 -1.71
CA ASN A 96 -1.84 6.73 -2.87
C ASN A 96 -2.91 6.63 -3.96
N LYS A 97 -3.49 5.46 -4.22
CA LYS A 97 -4.60 5.31 -5.17
C LYS A 97 -5.78 6.20 -4.79
N ASP A 98 -6.15 6.25 -3.52
CA ASP A 98 -7.31 7.02 -3.07
C ASP A 98 -7.05 8.52 -3.04
N ILE A 99 -5.89 8.92 -2.50
CA ILE A 99 -5.47 10.33 -2.45
C ILE A 99 -5.30 10.87 -3.87
N LYS A 100 -4.72 10.09 -4.79
CA LYS A 100 -4.53 10.48 -6.19
C LYS A 100 -5.84 10.78 -6.90
N LYS A 101 -6.89 9.99 -6.69
CA LYS A 101 -8.22 10.22 -7.29
C LYS A 101 -8.75 11.62 -6.93
N ILE A 102 -8.53 12.06 -5.70
CA ILE A 102 -8.92 13.40 -5.25
C ILE A 102 -7.97 14.43 -5.83
N ASN A 103 -6.65 14.20 -5.74
CA ASN A 103 -5.66 15.13 -6.26
C ASN A 103 -5.83 15.44 -7.74
N ASP A 104 -6.17 14.45 -8.57
CA ASP A 104 -6.25 14.65 -10.03
C ASP A 104 -7.55 15.34 -10.47
N ASP A 105 -8.51 15.48 -9.56
CA ASP A 105 -9.84 16.01 -9.85
C ASP A 105 -10.04 17.36 -9.16
N VAL A 106 -10.03 18.43 -9.96
CA VAL A 106 -10.15 19.82 -9.48
C VAL A 106 -11.43 20.01 -8.66
N TYR A 107 -12.55 19.41 -9.08
CA TYR A 107 -13.81 19.53 -8.35
C TYR A 107 -13.79 18.72 -7.06
N ALA A 108 -13.19 17.52 -7.09
CA ALA A 108 -13.02 16.72 -5.88
C ALA A 108 -12.17 17.45 -4.84
N ARG A 109 -11.05 18.08 -5.24
CA ARG A 109 -10.23 18.87 -4.31
C ARG A 109 -11.01 20.05 -3.72
N ALA A 110 -11.77 20.77 -4.53
CA ALA A 110 -12.52 21.94 -4.09
C ALA A 110 -13.68 21.59 -3.13
N LEU A 111 -14.30 20.42 -3.30
CA LEU A 111 -15.54 20.08 -2.60
C LEU A 111 -15.36 19.08 -1.45
N ILE A 112 -14.40 18.17 -1.54
CA ILE A 112 -14.25 17.05 -0.59
C ILE A 112 -13.31 17.40 0.57
N LEU A 113 -12.39 18.34 0.38
CA LEU A 113 -11.36 18.63 1.37
C LEU A 113 -11.86 19.57 2.47
N ASN A 114 -11.48 19.29 3.72
CA ASN A 114 -11.71 20.17 4.87
C ASN A 114 -10.52 21.14 5.15
N VAL A 115 -9.54 21.16 4.25
CA VAL A 115 -8.36 22.04 4.28
C VAL A 115 -8.20 22.75 2.93
N PRO A 116 -7.44 23.86 2.86
CA PRO A 116 -7.13 24.50 1.59
C PRO A 116 -6.46 23.55 0.60
N GLU A 117 -6.84 23.63 -0.68
CA GLU A 117 -6.30 22.76 -1.75
C GLU A 117 -4.77 22.81 -1.83
N GLU A 118 -4.18 23.99 -1.69
CA GLU A 118 -2.72 24.17 -1.74
C GLU A 118 -2.00 23.35 -0.68
N LYS A 119 -2.55 23.31 0.55
CA LYS A 119 -1.99 22.51 1.64
C LYS A 119 -2.02 21.02 1.30
N PHE A 120 -3.18 20.54 0.81
CA PHE A 120 -3.34 19.15 0.39
C PHE A 120 -2.38 18.77 -0.73
N ILE A 121 -2.28 19.59 -1.78
CA ILE A 121 -1.39 19.35 -2.92
C ILE A 121 0.06 19.27 -2.46
N ARG A 122 0.51 20.22 -1.62
CA ARG A 122 1.88 20.23 -1.09
C ARG A 122 2.20 18.97 -0.29
N GLU A 123 1.34 18.60 0.66
CA GLU A 123 1.54 17.39 1.47
C GLU A 123 1.46 16.12 0.62
N TYR A 124 0.65 16.10 -0.45
CA TYR A 124 0.64 14.97 -1.39
C TYR A 124 1.93 14.87 -2.22
N GLN A 125 2.57 15.98 -2.59
CA GLN A 125 3.90 15.92 -3.21
C GLN A 125 4.94 15.40 -2.23
N GLU A 126 4.89 15.83 -0.97
CA GLU A 126 5.77 15.34 0.10
C GLU A 126 5.58 13.84 0.32
N PHE A 127 4.33 13.36 0.39
CA PHE A 127 3.98 11.95 0.50
C PHE A 127 4.62 11.10 -0.61
N LYS A 128 4.54 11.54 -1.87
CA LYS A 128 5.19 10.85 -2.99
C LYS A 128 6.71 10.93 -2.93
N SER A 129 7.26 12.07 -2.57
CA SER A 129 8.71 12.28 -2.48
C SER A 129 9.33 11.40 -1.39
N LYS A 130 8.75 11.35 -0.18
CA LYS A 130 9.21 10.47 0.89
C LYS A 130 9.12 8.99 0.52
N ALA A 131 8.07 8.56 -0.17
CA ALA A 131 8.00 7.19 -0.70
C ALA A 131 9.14 6.88 -1.69
N GLN A 132 9.50 7.81 -2.57
CA GLN A 132 10.63 7.63 -3.49
C GLN A 132 11.97 7.56 -2.75
N ILE A 133 12.14 8.35 -1.69
CA ILE A 133 13.33 8.31 -0.84
C ILE A 133 13.41 6.96 -0.08
N ALA A 134 12.29 6.52 0.51
CA ALA A 134 12.19 5.21 1.17
C ALA A 134 12.54 4.06 0.21
N ARG A 135 12.01 4.10 -1.01
CA ARG A 135 12.29 3.08 -2.03
C ARG A 135 13.75 3.10 -2.48
N SER A 136 14.32 4.29 -2.70
CA SER A 136 15.74 4.42 -3.06
C SER A 136 16.64 3.84 -1.97
N MET A 137 16.33 4.15 -0.70
CA MET A 137 17.06 3.61 0.45
C MET A 137 16.91 2.09 0.60
N GLU A 138 15.72 1.54 0.31
CA GLU A 138 15.52 0.09 0.30
C GLU A 138 16.42 -0.57 -0.75
N LEU A 139 16.45 -0.04 -1.98
CA LEU A 139 17.25 -0.56 -3.09
C LEU A 139 18.75 -0.53 -2.80
N THR A 140 19.24 0.48 -2.09
CA THR A 140 20.66 0.57 -1.70
C THR A 140 21.04 -0.36 -0.55
N ASN A 141 20.05 -0.86 0.21
CA ASN A 141 20.27 -1.70 1.40
C ASN A 141 19.83 -3.16 1.21
N ILE A 142 19.50 -3.58 -0.02
CA ILE A 142 19.15 -4.97 -0.33
C ILE A 142 20.31 -5.89 0.08
N GLY A 143 20.01 -6.88 0.92
CA GLY A 143 21.00 -7.86 1.40
C GLY A 143 22.04 -7.32 2.39
N ILE A 144 21.89 -6.07 2.87
CA ILE A 144 22.81 -5.45 3.83
C ILE A 144 22.07 -5.05 5.12
N HIS A 145 21.04 -4.22 5.00
CA HIS A 145 20.27 -3.76 6.16
C HIS A 145 18.81 -3.49 5.76
N PRO A 146 17.99 -4.55 5.63
CA PRO A 146 16.62 -4.45 5.11
C PRO A 146 15.74 -3.44 5.86
N LEU A 147 16.00 -3.22 7.16
CA LEU A 147 15.28 -2.26 7.99
C LEU A 147 15.69 -0.79 7.80
N GLY A 148 16.71 -0.51 6.98
CA GLY A 148 17.25 0.85 6.80
C GLY A 148 16.18 1.84 6.32
N SER A 149 15.29 1.39 5.44
CA SER A 149 14.19 2.20 4.89
C SER A 149 12.91 2.18 5.73
N LEU A 150 12.82 1.37 6.79
CA LEU A 150 11.58 1.17 7.55
C LEU A 150 11.05 2.48 8.16
N HIS A 151 11.93 3.28 8.74
CA HIS A 151 11.54 4.56 9.34
C HIS A 151 10.96 5.53 8.31
N LEU A 152 11.54 5.58 7.10
CA LEU A 152 11.05 6.42 6.01
C LEU A 152 9.66 5.98 5.52
N TYR A 153 9.42 4.67 5.46
CA TYR A 153 8.10 4.14 5.15
C TYR A 153 7.07 4.51 6.24
N LYS A 154 7.43 4.44 7.53
CA LYS A 154 6.56 4.89 8.63
C LYS A 154 6.21 6.37 8.50
N GLU A 155 7.20 7.23 8.29
CA GLU A 155 6.97 8.67 8.06
C GLU A 155 6.06 8.92 6.87
N THR A 156 6.28 8.20 5.77
CA THR A 156 5.44 8.28 4.57
C THR A 156 3.99 7.93 4.89
N ILE A 157 3.74 6.85 5.63
CA ILE A 157 2.39 6.44 6.02
C ILE A 157 1.72 7.48 6.93
N GLU A 158 2.44 8.12 7.85
CA GLU A 158 1.86 9.16 8.69
C GLU A 158 1.38 10.38 7.88
N ILE A 159 2.13 10.78 6.85
CA ILE A 159 1.65 11.81 5.90
C ILE A 159 0.39 11.31 5.16
N GLY A 160 0.40 10.06 4.69
CA GLY A 160 -0.76 9.45 4.03
C GLY A 160 -2.01 9.45 4.92
N LYS A 161 -1.87 9.07 6.20
CA LYS A 161 -2.95 9.11 7.19
C LYS A 161 -3.49 10.53 7.39
N ASN A 162 -2.62 11.54 7.42
CA ASN A 162 -3.04 12.93 7.53
C ASN A 162 -3.80 13.41 6.29
N LEU A 163 -3.33 13.06 5.08
CA LEU A 163 -4.03 13.35 3.84
C LEU A 163 -5.42 12.71 3.80
N VAL A 164 -5.56 11.47 4.29
CA VAL A 164 -6.85 10.78 4.38
C VAL A 164 -7.78 11.49 5.36
N LYS A 165 -7.29 12.00 6.50
CA LYS A 165 -8.09 12.77 7.46
C LYS A 165 -8.60 14.10 6.90
N TYR A 166 -7.99 14.63 5.85
CA TYR A 166 -8.48 15.84 5.19
C TYR A 166 -9.73 15.60 4.33
N ILE A 167 -10.04 14.34 4.04
CA ILE A 167 -11.18 13.95 3.21
C ILE A 167 -12.44 13.96 4.07
N ASP A 168 -13.35 14.89 3.80
CA ASP A 168 -14.66 14.92 4.45
C ASP A 168 -15.57 13.84 3.84
N ALA A 169 -15.99 12.88 4.67
CA ALA A 169 -16.78 11.74 4.23
C ALA A 169 -18.16 12.14 3.69
N ASP A 170 -18.81 13.13 4.30
CA ASP A 170 -20.13 13.61 3.91
C ASP A 170 -20.05 14.35 2.57
N ASN A 171 -19.03 15.20 2.40
CA ASN A 171 -18.81 15.90 1.14
C ASN A 171 -18.38 14.95 0.03
N LYS A 172 -17.58 13.93 0.33
CA LYS A 172 -17.24 12.85 -0.61
C LYS A 172 -18.50 12.13 -1.09
N GLN A 173 -19.43 11.80 -0.19
CA GLN A 173 -20.69 11.17 -0.55
C GLN A 173 -21.53 12.07 -1.47
N LYS A 174 -21.72 13.34 -1.10
CA LYS A 174 -22.45 14.33 -1.92
C LYS A 174 -21.83 14.49 -3.29
N TYR A 175 -20.50 14.63 -3.36
CA TYR A 175 -19.76 14.74 -4.61
C TYR A 175 -19.98 13.51 -5.51
N ASN A 176 -19.89 12.30 -4.95
CA ASN A 176 -20.09 11.07 -5.72
C ASN A 176 -21.53 10.96 -6.25
N THR A 177 -22.54 11.33 -5.47
CA THR A 177 -23.93 11.38 -5.92
C THR A 177 -24.10 12.39 -7.05
N PHE A 178 -23.58 13.60 -6.90
CA PHE A 178 -23.64 14.63 -7.94
C PHE A 178 -22.96 14.18 -9.23
N ARG A 179 -21.75 13.63 -9.14
CA ARG A 179 -21.00 13.14 -10.30
C ARG A 179 -21.69 11.98 -11.01
N HIS A 180 -22.36 11.10 -10.26
CA HIS A 180 -23.11 10.01 -10.86
C HIS A 180 -24.32 10.54 -11.66
N LEU A 181 -25.05 11.52 -11.11
CA LEU A 181 -26.15 12.18 -11.81
C LEU A 181 -25.68 12.90 -13.08
N ASP A 182 -24.55 13.58 -13.02
CA ASP A 182 -23.99 14.29 -14.18
C ASP A 182 -23.59 13.34 -15.32
N LYS A 183 -22.92 12.22 -14.99
CA LYS A 183 -22.62 11.16 -15.97
C LYS A 183 -23.88 10.54 -16.58
N MET A 184 -24.92 10.32 -15.79
CA MET A 184 -26.20 9.80 -16.29
C MET A 184 -26.85 10.77 -17.27
N ARG A 185 -26.73 12.09 -17.00
CA ARG A 185 -27.20 13.13 -17.91
C ARG A 185 -26.41 13.13 -19.23
N GLU A 186 -25.08 13.01 -19.17
CA GLU A 186 -24.24 12.90 -20.38
C GLU A 186 -24.64 11.70 -21.24
N TYR A 187 -24.83 10.52 -20.63
CA TYR A 187 -25.28 9.33 -21.35
C TYR A 187 -26.67 9.50 -21.95
N PHE A 188 -27.59 10.13 -21.24
CA PHE A 188 -28.93 10.40 -21.75
C PHE A 188 -28.89 11.35 -22.96
N ILE A 189 -28.09 12.43 -22.89
CA ILE A 189 -27.90 13.35 -24.03
C ILE A 189 -27.30 12.61 -25.23
N GLY A 190 -26.26 11.78 -25.00
CA GLY A 190 -25.66 10.96 -26.04
C GLY A 190 -26.63 9.99 -26.69
N PHE A 191 -27.49 9.34 -25.89
CA PHE A 191 -28.55 8.48 -26.37
C PHE A 191 -29.56 9.24 -27.25
N VAL A 192 -30.04 10.40 -26.80
CA VAL A 192 -30.99 11.23 -27.57
C VAL A 192 -30.39 11.68 -28.90
N ILE A 193 -29.13 12.12 -28.91
CA ILE A 193 -28.42 12.49 -30.14
C ILE A 193 -28.27 11.27 -31.06
N GLY A 194 -27.93 10.11 -30.51
CA GLY A 194 -27.82 8.87 -31.29
C GLY A 194 -29.15 8.46 -31.95
N VAL A 195 -30.25 8.50 -31.20
CA VAL A 195 -31.60 8.22 -31.73
C VAL A 195 -31.98 9.22 -32.83
N ALA A 196 -31.81 10.53 -32.57
CA ALA A 196 -32.13 11.57 -33.56
C ALA A 196 -31.31 11.40 -34.85
N SER A 197 -30.01 11.10 -34.72
CA SER A 197 -29.13 10.88 -35.87
C SER A 197 -29.52 9.64 -36.67
N GLY A 198 -29.90 8.55 -35.99
CA GLY A 198 -30.40 7.33 -36.64
C GLY A 198 -31.72 7.55 -37.39
N LEU A 199 -32.66 8.30 -36.80
CA LEU A 199 -33.91 8.65 -37.45
C LEU A 199 -33.69 9.54 -38.69
N LEU A 200 -32.80 10.53 -38.60
CA LEU A 200 -32.43 11.38 -39.73
C LEU A 200 -31.76 10.59 -40.85
N ALA A 201 -30.82 9.70 -40.53
CA ALA A 201 -30.15 8.85 -41.53
C ALA A 201 -31.15 7.94 -42.25
N ASN A 202 -32.08 7.32 -41.50
CA ASN A 202 -33.12 6.49 -42.08
C ASN A 202 -34.09 7.31 -42.96
N TYR A 203 -34.42 8.54 -42.57
CA TYR A 203 -35.26 9.42 -43.39
C TYR A 203 -34.57 9.79 -44.71
N ILE A 204 -33.27 10.14 -44.67
CA ILE A 204 -32.48 10.45 -45.87
C ILE A 204 -32.35 9.24 -46.80
N TRP A 205 -32.17 8.03 -46.25
CA TRP A 205 -32.02 6.82 -47.06
C TRP A 205 -33.32 6.38 -47.77
N ASN A 206 -34.47 6.73 -47.22
CA ASN A 206 -35.78 6.40 -47.79
C ASN A 206 -36.38 7.53 -48.65
N LEU A 207 -35.64 8.61 -48.89
CA LEU A 207 -35.94 9.71 -49.82
C LEU A 207 -35.34 9.41 -51.21
#